data_AF-A0AAD7P9X8-F1
#
_entry.id   AF-A0AAD7P9X8-F1
#
_cell.length_a   1.000
_cell.length_b   1.000
_cell.length_c   1.000
_cell.angle_alpha   90.00
_cell.angle_beta   90.00
_cell.angle_gamma   90.00
#
_symmetry.space_group_name_H-M   'P 1'
#
loop_
_entity.id
_entity.type
_entity.pdbx_description
1 polymer ?
#
loop_
_entity_poly.entity_id
_entity_poly.type
_entity_poly.pdbx_seq_one_letter_code
_entity_poly.pdbx_strand_id
1 'polypeptide(L)'
;MASTAATLSWSSSSLLQSFGGSLNEAIKLPDRTTSMVILAQKKAKKTRKIILKEDVSYLGKKGQLLDVKAGYYRNFLLPTGKAQIVTPILIKEMRMEDERIEAEKKRVKDEAQQLALIFETVGAFKVKRKGGKGKQIFGTVTAQDLVDIIKAQLQREVDKRIVSIPEIRETGEYIAELKLHPEVTAKVRVNVYAN
;
A
#
# COMPACT_ATOMS: atom_id res chain seq x y z
N MET A 1 -33.26 33.88 -37.13
CA MET A 1 -34.07 34.98 -36.58
C MET A 1 -34.46 34.59 -35.16
N ALA A 2 -34.19 35.29 -34.06
CA ALA A 2 -33.54 36.57 -33.78
C ALA A 2 -33.02 36.53 -32.33
N SER A 3 -31.95 37.28 -32.03
CA SER A 3 -31.49 37.65 -30.69
C SER A 3 -32.56 38.40 -29.90
N THR A 4 -32.49 38.38 -28.56
CA THR A 4 -32.56 39.60 -27.74
C THR A 4 -32.03 39.34 -26.33
N ALA A 5 -30.97 40.07 -25.97
CA ALA A 5 -30.41 40.18 -24.63
C ALA A 5 -31.26 41.12 -23.76
N ALA A 6 -31.47 40.77 -22.49
CA ALA A 6 -32.16 41.62 -21.53
C ALA A 6 -31.19 42.66 -20.94
N THR A 7 -31.34 43.92 -21.34
CA THR A 7 -30.70 45.08 -20.71
C THR A 7 -31.65 45.67 -19.68
N LEU A 8 -31.32 45.56 -18.39
CA LEU A 8 -32.04 46.27 -17.33
C LEU A 8 -31.54 47.71 -17.24
N SER A 9 -32.35 48.64 -17.75
CA SER A 9 -32.18 50.08 -17.54
C SER A 9 -32.79 50.47 -16.18
N TRP A 10 -31.98 50.99 -15.27
CA TRP A 10 -32.51 51.66 -14.09
C TRP A 10 -32.79 53.13 -14.46
N SER A 11 -34.07 53.47 -14.64
CA SER A 11 -34.51 54.86 -14.82
C SER A 11 -34.45 55.61 -13.50
N SER A 12 -33.74 56.73 -13.51
CA SER A 12 -33.69 57.73 -12.45
C SER A 12 -35.09 58.29 -12.17
N SER A 13 -35.51 58.25 -10.91
CA SER A 13 -36.65 59.05 -10.43
C SER A 13 -36.14 60.05 -9.40
N SER A 14 -35.99 61.27 -9.88
CA SER A 14 -35.89 62.50 -9.11
C SER A 14 -37.16 62.73 -8.29
N LEU A 15 -37.02 63.02 -7.00
CA LEU A 15 -38.08 63.68 -6.25
C LEU A 15 -37.44 64.73 -5.32
N LEU A 16 -37.39 65.95 -5.84
CA LEU A 16 -37.17 67.18 -5.08
C LEU A 16 -38.42 67.46 -4.26
N GLN A 17 -38.26 67.78 -2.97
CA GLN A 17 -39.20 68.66 -2.30
C GLN A 17 -38.44 69.72 -1.50
N SER A 18 -38.83 70.95 -1.83
CA SER A 18 -38.29 72.23 -1.39
C SER A 18 -38.72 72.55 0.04
N PHE A 19 -37.77 73.01 0.87
CA PHE A 19 -38.03 73.95 1.94
C PHE A 19 -36.95 75.02 1.94
N GLY A 20 -37.38 76.28 1.87
CA GLY A 20 -36.52 77.45 1.85
C GLY A 20 -35.89 77.77 3.20
N GLY A 21 -34.72 78.39 3.15
CA GLY A 21 -33.99 78.91 4.30
C GLY A 21 -32.65 79.49 3.85
N SER A 22 -32.63 80.79 3.58
CA SER A 22 -31.41 81.59 3.40
C SER A 22 -30.69 81.73 4.72
N LEU A 23 -29.47 81.20 4.82
CA LEU A 23 -28.37 81.81 5.56
C LEU A 23 -27.07 81.40 4.86
N ASN A 24 -26.40 82.40 4.27
CA ASN A 24 -25.05 82.29 3.77
C ASN A 24 -24.12 82.00 4.95
N GLU A 25 -23.70 80.75 5.07
CA GLU A 25 -22.52 80.40 5.84
C GLU A 25 -21.69 79.47 4.97
N ALA A 26 -20.55 80.00 4.51
CA ALA A 26 -19.62 79.31 3.65
C ALA A 26 -18.98 78.15 4.42
N ILE A 27 -19.64 77.00 4.43
CA ILE A 27 -19.05 75.74 4.86
C ILE A 27 -18.13 75.31 3.74
N LYS A 28 -16.83 75.60 3.88
CA LYS A 28 -15.76 74.97 3.09
C LYS A 28 -15.97 73.46 3.14
N LEU A 29 -16.39 72.88 2.01
CA LEU A 29 -16.35 71.45 1.79
C LEU A 29 -14.88 71.02 1.92
N PRO A 30 -14.50 70.13 2.86
CA PRO A 30 -13.23 69.46 2.74
C PRO A 30 -13.33 68.57 1.52
N ASP A 31 -12.44 68.84 0.56
CA ASP A 31 -12.27 68.08 -0.68
C ASP A 31 -12.38 66.58 -0.36
N ARG A 32 -13.47 65.94 -0.80
CA ARG A 32 -13.69 64.50 -0.59
C ARG A 32 -12.75 63.76 -1.52
N THR A 33 -11.48 63.71 -1.13
CA THR A 33 -10.57 62.66 -1.57
C THR A 33 -11.19 61.37 -1.03
N THR A 34 -11.83 60.61 -1.91
CA THR A 34 -12.33 59.28 -1.59
C THR A 34 -11.10 58.43 -1.30
N SER A 35 -10.70 58.36 -0.03
CA SER A 35 -9.62 57.49 0.39
C SER A 35 -10.13 56.05 0.26
N MET A 36 -9.66 55.34 -0.77
CA MET A 36 -9.82 53.89 -0.80
C MET A 36 -9.08 53.32 0.41
N VAL A 37 -9.83 52.81 1.39
CA VAL A 37 -9.26 52.04 2.50
C VAL A 37 -8.92 50.65 1.96
N ILE A 38 -7.66 50.45 1.58
CA ILE A 38 -7.13 49.13 1.23
C ILE A 38 -6.99 48.33 2.53
N LEU A 39 -7.99 47.50 2.85
CA LEU A 39 -7.85 46.50 3.91
C LEU A 39 -6.95 45.38 3.41
N ALA A 40 -5.70 45.35 3.88
CA ALA A 40 -4.78 44.25 3.60
C ALA A 40 -5.34 42.94 4.18
N GLN A 41 -5.76 42.02 3.32
CA GLN A 41 -6.17 40.69 3.73
C GLN A 41 -4.95 39.78 3.90
N LYS A 42 -4.87 39.07 5.04
CA LYS A 42 -3.82 38.08 5.31
C LYS A 42 -3.88 36.95 4.28
N LYS A 43 -2.77 36.69 3.59
CA LYS A 43 -2.70 35.65 2.54
C LYS A 43 -2.80 34.24 3.15
N ALA A 44 -3.73 33.43 2.64
CA ALA A 44 -3.85 32.01 2.99
C ALA A 44 -2.84 31.14 2.23
N LYS A 45 -2.27 30.14 2.91
CA LYS A 45 -1.32 29.16 2.33
C LYS A 45 -2.10 28.10 1.55
N LYS A 46 -1.86 28.00 0.24
CA LYS A 46 -2.46 26.97 -0.62
C LYS A 46 -1.73 25.64 -0.46
N THR A 47 -2.45 24.59 -0.06
CA THR A 47 -1.95 23.21 0.05
C THR A 47 -2.64 22.28 -0.97
N ARG A 48 -2.01 21.14 -1.27
CA ARG A 48 -2.53 20.08 -2.15
C ARG A 48 -2.25 18.70 -1.56
N LYS A 49 -3.25 17.82 -1.61
CA LYS A 49 -3.12 16.39 -1.30
C LYS A 49 -2.44 15.66 -2.45
N ILE A 50 -1.32 15.04 -2.15
CA ILE A 50 -0.52 14.30 -3.12
C ILE A 50 -0.19 12.90 -2.60
N ILE A 51 0.05 12.00 -3.54
CA ILE A 51 0.65 10.69 -3.30
C ILE A 51 2.05 10.69 -3.90
N LEU A 52 3.05 10.26 -3.13
CA LEU A 52 4.41 10.12 -3.65
C LEU A 52 4.55 8.84 -4.46
N LYS A 53 5.10 8.94 -5.67
CA LYS A 53 5.41 7.79 -6.53
C LYS A 53 6.82 7.24 -6.27
N GLU A 54 7.69 8.06 -5.72
CA GLU A 54 9.09 7.76 -5.41
C GLU A 54 9.41 8.20 -3.99
N ASP A 55 10.47 7.66 -3.42
CA ASP A 55 11.01 8.15 -2.15
C ASP A 55 11.64 9.53 -2.37
N VAL A 56 11.26 10.48 -1.52
CA VAL A 56 11.78 11.85 -1.57
C VAL A 56 12.32 12.21 -0.21
N SER A 57 13.63 12.46 -0.17
CA SER A 57 14.31 12.96 1.03
C SER A 57 13.57 14.19 1.57
N TYR A 58 13.38 14.23 2.88
CA TYR A 58 12.62 15.26 3.64
C TYR A 58 11.09 15.26 3.52
N LEU A 59 10.48 14.47 2.63
CA LEU A 59 9.01 14.36 2.54
C LEU A 59 8.48 13.03 3.08
N GLY A 60 9.05 11.91 2.63
CA GLY A 60 8.56 10.59 2.97
C GLY A 60 8.79 9.56 1.88
N LYS A 61 8.37 8.33 2.17
CA LYS A 61 8.54 7.16 1.30
C LYS A 61 7.49 7.14 0.17
N LYS A 62 7.78 6.35 -0.86
CA LYS A 62 6.83 5.99 -1.93
C LYS A 62 5.50 5.50 -1.34
N GLY A 63 4.38 5.94 -1.92
CA GLY A 63 3.03 5.55 -1.53
C GLY A 63 2.44 6.32 -0.35
N GLN A 64 3.14 7.33 0.18
CA GLN A 64 2.60 8.13 1.29
C GLN A 64 1.68 9.25 0.81
N LEU A 65 0.56 9.41 1.52
CA LEU A 65 -0.43 10.47 1.33
C LEU A 65 -0.03 11.68 2.19
N LEU A 66 0.27 12.82 1.56
CA LEU A 66 0.68 14.03 2.28
C LEU A 66 0.11 15.32 1.67
N ASP A 67 -0.05 16.31 2.55
CA ASP A 67 -0.42 17.67 2.19
C ASP A 67 0.83 18.53 1.96
N VAL A 68 1.07 18.93 0.70
CA VAL A 68 2.20 19.80 0.34
C VAL A 68 1.75 21.20 -0.04
N LYS A 69 2.68 22.16 -0.01
CA LYS A 69 2.46 23.48 -0.60
C LYS A 69 2.19 23.33 -2.10
N ALA A 70 1.16 24.02 -2.61
CA ALA A 70 0.76 23.92 -4.02
C ALA A 70 1.89 24.28 -5.00
N GLY A 71 2.74 25.25 -4.66
CA GLY A 71 3.89 25.64 -5.47
C GLY A 71 4.99 24.57 -5.51
N TYR A 72 5.18 23.85 -4.40
CA TYR A 72 6.18 22.78 -4.33
C TYR A 72 5.76 21.58 -5.18
N TYR A 73 4.47 21.22 -5.17
CA TYR A 73 3.94 20.23 -6.11
C TYR A 73 4.12 20.65 -7.58
N ARG A 74 3.68 21.86 -7.94
CA ARG A 74 3.69 22.32 -9.33
C ARG A 74 5.09 22.49 -9.92
N ASN A 75 6.03 23.02 -9.14
CA ASN A 75 7.34 23.40 -9.66
C ASN A 75 8.37 22.27 -9.55
N PHE A 76 8.23 21.37 -8.57
CA PHE A 76 9.22 20.32 -8.30
C PHE A 76 8.64 18.92 -8.51
N LEU A 77 7.60 18.55 -7.77
CA LEU A 77 7.14 17.15 -7.75
C LEU A 77 6.42 16.69 -9.02
N LEU A 78 5.67 17.59 -9.67
CA LEU A 78 4.97 17.29 -10.92
C LEU A 78 5.94 17.17 -12.10
N PRO A 79 6.85 18.13 -12.36
CA PRO A 79 7.79 18.02 -13.49
C PRO A 79 8.78 16.86 -13.34
N THR A 80 9.17 16.52 -12.10
CA THR A 80 10.05 15.38 -11.83
C THR A 80 9.31 14.04 -11.79
N GLY A 81 7.98 14.03 -11.91
CA GLY A 81 7.16 12.80 -11.88
C GLY A 81 7.09 12.11 -10.52
N LYS A 82 7.60 12.74 -9.45
CA LYS A 82 7.73 12.15 -8.11
C LYS A 82 6.42 12.08 -7.33
N ALA A 83 5.39 12.80 -7.73
CA ALA A 83 4.10 12.80 -7.06
C ALA A 83 2.91 12.92 -8.01
N GLN A 84 1.78 12.37 -7.59
CA GLN A 84 0.50 12.47 -8.29
C GLN A 84 -0.56 13.14 -7.39
N ILE A 85 -1.51 13.86 -8.00
CA ILE A 85 -2.65 14.41 -7.26
C ILE A 85 -3.54 13.28 -6.80
N VAL A 86 -3.97 13.38 -5.55
CA VAL A 86 -4.91 12.45 -4.95
C VAL A 86 -6.30 12.79 -5.46
N THR A 87 -6.85 11.93 -6.32
CA THR A 87 -8.26 11.97 -6.71
C THR A 87 -9.03 10.91 -5.91
N PRO A 88 -10.34 11.09 -5.67
CA PRO A 88 -11.15 10.07 -5.00
C PRO A 88 -11.18 8.74 -5.78
N ILE A 89 -11.02 8.79 -7.10
CA ILE A 89 -10.90 7.61 -7.96
C ILE A 89 -9.59 6.87 -7.66
N LEU A 90 -8.46 7.59 -7.65
CA LEU A 90 -7.15 7.00 -7.37
C LEU A 90 -7.09 6.34 -5.98
N ILE A 91 -7.72 6.94 -4.97
CA ILE A 91 -7.80 6.33 -3.62
C ILE A 91 -8.53 4.98 -3.68
N LYS A 92 -9.63 4.90 -4.43
CA LYS A 92 -10.40 3.66 -4.57
C LYS A 92 -9.59 2.60 -5.32
N GLU A 93 -8.95 2.96 -6.42
CA GLU A 93 -8.10 2.04 -7.19
C GLU A 93 -6.97 1.47 -6.33
N MET A 94 -6.29 2.31 -5.54
CA MET A 94 -5.25 1.85 -4.62
C MET A 94 -5.79 0.86 -3.59
N ARG A 95 -6.94 1.16 -2.97
CA ARG A 95 -7.55 0.24 -1.99
C ARG A 95 -7.93 -1.09 -2.61
N MET A 96 -8.49 -1.09 -3.82
CA MET A 96 -8.83 -2.31 -4.53
C MET A 96 -7.58 -3.14 -4.85
N GLU A 97 -6.49 -2.50 -5.25
CA GLU A 97 -5.22 -3.18 -5.51
C GLU A 97 -4.59 -3.73 -4.23
N ASP A 98 -4.59 -2.96 -3.15
CA ASP A 98 -4.11 -3.38 -1.83
C ASP A 98 -4.93 -4.59 -1.31
N GLU A 99 -6.26 -4.51 -1.39
CA GLU A 99 -7.17 -5.60 -1.02
C GLU A 99 -6.93 -6.86 -1.87
N ARG A 100 -6.66 -6.70 -3.17
CA ARG A 100 -6.32 -7.81 -4.06
C ARG A 100 -5.00 -8.47 -3.66
N ILE A 101 -3.96 -7.67 -3.42
CA ILE A 101 -2.64 -8.17 -2.99
C ILE A 101 -2.77 -8.87 -1.63
N GLU A 102 -3.54 -8.32 -0.70
CA GLU A 102 -3.81 -8.94 0.59
C GLU A 102 -4.60 -10.24 0.46
N ALA A 103 -5.61 -10.29 -0.41
CA ALA A 103 -6.39 -11.49 -0.67
C ALA A 103 -5.52 -12.59 -1.30
N GLU A 104 -4.65 -12.25 -2.25
CA GLU A 104 -3.70 -13.18 -2.85
C GLU A 104 -2.70 -13.71 -1.80
N LYS A 105 -2.15 -12.85 -0.94
CA LYS A 105 -1.28 -13.27 0.17
C LYS A 105 -1.99 -14.22 1.14
N LYS A 106 -3.24 -13.92 1.49
CA LYS A 106 -4.06 -14.78 2.37
C LYS A 106 -4.31 -16.13 1.72
N ARG A 107 -4.71 -16.17 0.45
CA ARG A 107 -4.91 -17.42 -0.31
C ARG A 107 -3.65 -18.29 -0.34
N VAL A 108 -2.51 -17.71 -0.67
CA VAL A 108 -1.23 -18.44 -0.70
C VAL A 108 -0.87 -18.98 0.69
N LYS A 109 -1.11 -18.20 1.74
CA LYS A 109 -0.90 -18.65 3.13
C LYS A 109 -1.85 -19.79 3.51
N ASP A 110 -3.12 -19.68 3.16
CA ASP A 110 -4.14 -20.69 3.48
C ASP A 110 -3.85 -22.00 2.73
N GLU A 111 -3.47 -21.93 1.45
CA GLU A 111 -3.00 -23.09 0.68
C GLU A 111 -1.77 -23.73 1.33
N ALA A 112 -0.78 -22.94 1.74
CA ALA A 112 0.40 -23.45 2.43
C ALA A 112 0.06 -24.10 3.78
N GLN A 113 -0.91 -23.55 4.53
CA GLN A 113 -1.39 -24.16 5.78
C GLN A 113 -2.09 -25.49 5.54
N GLN A 114 -2.94 -25.57 4.53
CA GLN A 114 -3.58 -26.84 4.14
C GLN A 114 -2.55 -27.89 3.75
N LEU A 115 -1.52 -27.50 2.99
CA LEU A 115 -0.40 -28.38 2.66
C LEU A 115 0.33 -28.86 3.92
N ALA A 116 0.62 -27.96 4.86
CA ALA A 116 1.27 -28.32 6.11
C ALA A 116 0.47 -29.37 6.89
N LEU A 117 -0.85 -29.19 7.00
CA LEU A 117 -1.73 -30.15 7.66
C LEU A 117 -1.74 -31.51 6.96
N ILE A 118 -1.71 -31.53 5.62
CA ILE A 118 -1.60 -32.78 4.85
C ILE A 118 -0.28 -33.49 5.21
N PHE A 119 0.85 -32.77 5.21
CA PHE A 119 2.15 -33.35 5.54
C PHE A 119 2.26 -33.86 6.99
N GLU A 120 1.58 -33.21 7.94
CA GLU A 120 1.53 -33.65 9.34
C GLU A 120 0.64 -34.89 9.53
N THR A 121 -0.44 -34.98 8.74
CA THR A 121 -1.40 -36.10 8.80
C THR A 121 -0.87 -37.34 8.09
N VAL A 122 -0.15 -37.15 6.98
CA VAL A 122 0.52 -38.23 6.26
C VAL A 122 1.65 -38.71 7.16
N GLY A 123 1.46 -39.88 7.77
CA GLY A 123 2.31 -40.42 8.84
C GLY A 123 3.78 -40.62 8.45
N ALA A 124 4.51 -41.40 9.26
CA ALA A 124 5.97 -41.49 9.14
C ALA A 124 6.45 -41.93 7.74
N PHE A 125 7.24 -41.09 7.08
CA PHE A 125 7.88 -41.37 5.80
C PHE A 125 8.99 -42.40 6.01
N LYS A 126 8.94 -43.51 5.28
CA LYS A 126 9.89 -44.63 5.44
C LYS A 126 11.09 -44.45 4.52
N VAL A 127 12.24 -44.12 5.10
CA VAL A 127 13.50 -44.01 4.37
C VAL A 127 14.25 -45.33 4.49
N LYS A 128 14.56 -45.98 3.37
CA LYS A 128 15.37 -47.20 3.35
C LYS A 128 16.82 -46.86 3.03
N ARG A 129 17.75 -47.27 3.88
CA ARG A 129 19.21 -47.14 3.65
C ARG A 129 19.93 -48.43 4.02
N LYS A 130 21.13 -48.65 3.48
CA LYS A 130 21.94 -49.83 3.81
C LYS A 130 22.40 -49.76 5.27
N GLY A 131 22.13 -50.81 6.04
CA GLY A 131 22.56 -50.90 7.43
C GLY A 131 24.09 -51.06 7.56
N GLY A 132 24.69 -50.33 8.49
CA GLY A 132 26.09 -50.45 8.92
C GLY A 132 26.26 -51.35 10.14
N LYS A 133 27.35 -51.18 10.90
CA LYS A 133 27.54 -51.90 12.16
C LYS A 133 26.56 -51.39 13.23
N GLY A 134 25.74 -52.28 13.78
CA GLY A 134 24.78 -51.93 14.82
C GLY A 134 23.62 -51.06 14.31
N LYS A 135 23.36 -49.92 14.95
CA LYS A 135 22.28 -48.97 14.59
C LYS A 135 22.70 -47.89 13.58
N GLN A 136 23.95 -47.91 13.10
CA GLN A 136 24.44 -46.92 12.14
C GLN A 136 24.01 -47.29 10.72
N ILE A 137 23.76 -46.30 9.87
CA ILE A 137 23.51 -46.47 8.43
C ILE A 137 24.71 -46.05 7.60
N PHE A 138 24.85 -46.64 6.41
CA PHE A 138 25.84 -46.18 5.44
C PHE A 138 25.35 -44.91 4.73
N GLY A 139 26.08 -43.82 4.94
CA GLY A 139 25.76 -42.50 4.40
C GLY A 139 24.86 -41.68 5.32
N THR A 140 24.52 -40.47 4.87
CA THR A 140 23.63 -39.54 5.58
C THR A 140 22.33 -39.43 4.80
N VAL A 141 21.18 -39.38 5.50
CA VAL A 141 19.90 -39.06 4.87
C VAL A 141 19.90 -37.58 4.48
N THR A 142 19.70 -37.30 3.20
CA THR A 142 19.74 -35.95 2.65
C THR A 142 18.35 -35.40 2.34
N ALA A 143 18.26 -34.09 2.11
CA ALA A 143 17.02 -33.44 1.67
C ALA A 143 16.44 -34.05 0.38
N GLN A 144 17.32 -34.51 -0.52
CA GLN A 144 16.91 -35.15 -1.77
C GLN A 144 16.13 -36.45 -1.51
N ASP A 145 16.60 -37.27 -0.56
CA ASP A 145 15.94 -38.53 -0.22
C ASP A 145 14.51 -38.31 0.27
N LEU A 146 14.28 -37.28 1.10
CA LEU A 146 12.93 -36.94 1.57
C LEU A 146 12.05 -36.43 0.43
N VAL A 147 12.57 -35.58 -0.45
CA VAL A 147 11.84 -35.09 -1.63
C VAL A 147 11.39 -36.26 -2.51
N ASP A 148 12.28 -37.21 -2.77
CA ASP A 148 11.99 -38.36 -3.63
C ASP A 148 10.92 -39.27 -2.99
N ILE A 149 10.97 -39.47 -1.67
CA ILE A 149 9.96 -40.27 -0.96
C ILE A 149 8.61 -39.55 -0.89
N ILE A 150 8.61 -38.23 -0.66
CA ILE A 150 7.39 -37.41 -0.72
C ILE A 150 6.76 -37.52 -2.11
N LYS A 151 7.57 -37.44 -3.17
CA LYS A 151 7.10 -37.60 -4.55
C LYS A 151 6.51 -39.00 -4.78
N ALA A 152 7.14 -40.04 -4.25
CA ALA A 152 6.64 -41.41 -4.40
C ALA A 152 5.32 -41.67 -3.65
N GLN A 153 5.17 -41.14 -2.43
CA GLN A 153 4.00 -41.43 -1.58
C GLN A 153 2.83 -40.48 -1.81
N LEU A 154 3.09 -39.18 -1.99
CA LEU A 154 2.08 -38.15 -2.11
C LEU A 154 1.89 -37.65 -3.55
N GLN A 155 2.76 -38.06 -4.48
CA GLN A 155 2.75 -37.59 -5.88
C GLN A 155 2.83 -36.06 -5.99
N ARG A 156 3.42 -35.42 -4.97
CA ARG A 156 3.63 -33.98 -4.91
C ARG A 156 5.11 -33.64 -5.07
N GLU A 157 5.38 -32.61 -5.85
CA GLU A 157 6.72 -32.09 -6.03
C GLU A 157 7.03 -31.03 -4.98
N VAL A 158 8.14 -31.21 -4.27
CA VAL A 158 8.64 -30.34 -3.20
C VAL A 158 10.08 -29.98 -3.55
N ASP A 159 10.46 -28.71 -3.44
CA ASP A 159 11.85 -28.30 -3.69
C ASP A 159 12.75 -28.71 -2.51
N LYS A 160 13.97 -29.16 -2.79
CA LYS A 160 14.97 -29.46 -1.75
C LYS A 160 15.35 -28.23 -0.91
N ARG A 161 15.18 -27.01 -1.45
CA ARG A 161 15.53 -25.75 -0.76
C ARG A 161 14.64 -25.44 0.44
N ILE A 162 13.42 -25.96 0.44
CA ILE A 162 12.45 -25.74 1.53
C ILE A 162 12.57 -26.79 2.64
N VAL A 163 13.36 -27.85 2.42
CA VAL A 163 13.50 -28.97 3.35
C VAL A 163 14.72 -28.74 4.25
N SER A 164 14.48 -28.74 5.56
CA SER A 164 15.51 -28.65 6.60
C SER A 164 15.52 -29.95 7.41
N ILE A 165 16.65 -30.65 7.40
CA ILE A 165 16.82 -31.95 8.07
C ILE A 165 18.11 -31.90 8.90
N PRO A 166 18.09 -32.42 10.14
CA PRO A 166 19.32 -32.70 10.87
C PRO A 166 20.14 -33.81 10.19
N GLU A 167 21.43 -33.90 10.49
CA GLU A 167 22.28 -34.97 9.97
C GLU A 167 21.88 -36.32 10.59
N ILE A 168 21.25 -37.20 9.80
CA ILE A 168 20.80 -38.53 10.27
C ILE A 168 21.77 -39.61 9.78
N ARG A 169 22.41 -40.30 10.72
CA ARG A 169 23.38 -41.39 10.47
C ARG A 169 23.03 -42.69 11.20
N GLU A 170 21.90 -42.72 11.90
CA GLU A 170 21.42 -43.87 12.66
C GLU A 170 19.99 -44.23 12.25
N THR A 171 19.61 -45.49 12.49
CA THR A 171 18.22 -45.94 12.34
C THR A 171 17.38 -45.43 13.51
N GLY A 172 16.27 -44.77 13.21
CA GLY A 172 15.40 -44.18 14.22
C GLY A 172 14.30 -43.31 13.61
N GLU A 173 13.51 -42.71 14.49
CA GLU A 173 12.50 -41.72 14.13
C GLU A 173 13.05 -40.31 14.33
N TYR A 174 12.91 -39.49 13.30
CA TYR A 174 13.39 -38.12 13.25
C TYR A 174 12.30 -37.19 12.77
N ILE A 175 12.41 -35.90 13.12
CA ILE A 175 11.49 -34.86 12.66
C ILE A 175 12.25 -33.98 11.68
N ALA A 176 11.73 -33.88 10.46
CA ALA A 176 12.20 -32.95 9.43
C ALA A 176 11.23 -31.75 9.34
N GLU A 177 11.75 -30.58 9.03
CA GLU A 177 10.96 -29.36 8.90
C GLU A 177 10.88 -28.93 7.43
N LEU A 178 9.68 -28.71 6.90
CA LEU A 178 9.45 -28.14 5.58
C LEU A 178 8.95 -26.71 5.70
N LYS A 179 9.72 -25.77 5.16
CA LYS A 179 9.39 -24.35 5.11
C LYS A 179 8.59 -24.04 3.84
N LEU A 180 7.28 -24.28 3.86
CA LEU A 180 6.39 -24.09 2.71
C LEU A 180 6.14 -22.61 2.40
N HIS A 181 6.05 -21.78 3.44
CA HIS A 181 5.87 -20.33 3.34
C HIS A 181 6.70 -19.64 4.44
N PRO A 182 7.10 -18.36 4.31
CA PRO A 182 7.83 -17.65 5.36
C PRO A 182 7.21 -17.73 6.76
N GLU A 183 5.89 -17.87 6.83
CA GLU A 183 5.13 -17.97 8.08
C GLU A 183 4.60 -19.39 8.38
N VAL A 184 4.79 -20.36 7.47
CA VAL A 184 4.21 -21.70 7.60
C VAL A 184 5.30 -22.75 7.46
N THR A 185 5.55 -23.45 8.56
CA THR A 185 6.46 -24.60 8.62
C THR A 185 5.66 -25.86 8.96
N ALA A 186 5.92 -26.94 8.22
CA ALA A 186 5.31 -28.24 8.44
C ALA A 186 6.33 -29.19 9.07
N LYS A 187 5.90 -29.97 10.06
CA LYS A 187 6.76 -30.99 10.71
C LYS A 187 6.43 -32.37 10.17
N VAL A 188 7.43 -33.02 9.60
CA VAL A 188 7.29 -34.34 8.99
C VAL A 188 8.09 -35.37 9.77
N ARG A 189 7.44 -36.49 10.10
CA ARG A 189 8.07 -37.63 10.75
C ARG A 189 8.75 -38.51 9.73
N VAL A 190 10.02 -38.82 9.97
CA VAL A 190 10.89 -39.62 9.11
C VAL A 190 11.34 -40.84 9.90
N ASN A 191 11.05 -42.03 9.39
CA ASN A 191 11.49 -43.27 10.00
C ASN A 191 12.51 -43.97 9.11
N VAL A 192 13.73 -44.14 9.63
CA VAL A 192 14.86 -44.70 8.90
C VAL A 192 15.01 -46.18 9.21
N TYR A 193 14.89 -47.01 8.19
CA TYR A 193 15.05 -48.46 8.27
C TYR A 193 16.31 -48.92 7.53
N ALA A 194 17.02 -49.85 8.15
CA ALA A 194 18.11 -50.58 7.51
C ALA A 194 17.51 -51.66 6.58
N ASN A 195 18.04 -51.71 5.35
CA ASN A 195 17.88 -52.83 4.43
C ASN A 195 19.17 -53.64 4.34
#